data_AF-A0A2E0JJS4-F1
#
_entry.id   AF-A0A2E0JJS4-F1
#
_cell.length_a   1.000
_cell.length_b   1.000
_cell.length_c   1.000
_cell.angle_alpha   90.00
_cell.angle_beta   90.00
_cell.angle_gamma   90.00
#
_symmetry.space_group_name_H-M   'P 1'
#
loop_
_entity.id
_entity.type
_entity.pdbx_description
1 polymer ?
#
loop_
_entity_poly.entity_id
_entity_poly.type
_entity_poly.pdbx_seq_one_letter_code
_entity_poly.pdbx_strand_id
1 'polypeptide(L)'
;MRGLRWIALCFSTVLVLISLAIMIVERTITAEVWAMLLLAPVPAGFALTTGKDLDTESDEVIDWTDESDFDREKSVGDPSEAGFDVPVL
;
A
#
# COMPACT_ATOMS: atom_id res chain seq x y z
N MET A 1 13.01 1.03 23.71
CA MET A 1 12.43 1.08 22.34
C MET A 1 13.40 0.67 21.23
N ARG A 2 14.71 0.99 21.27
CA ARG A 2 15.67 0.57 20.22
C ARG A 2 15.72 -0.94 19.97
N GLY A 3 15.79 -1.78 21.01
CA GLY A 3 15.86 -3.24 20.85
C GLY A 3 14.65 -3.85 20.12
N LEU A 4 13.45 -3.31 20.34
CA LEU A 4 12.22 -3.80 19.69
C LEU A 4 12.21 -3.51 18.18
N ARG A 5 12.76 -2.36 17.76
CA ARG A 5 12.91 -2.00 16.34
C ARG A 5 13.85 -2.97 15.61
N TRP A 6 14.98 -3.31 16.24
CA TRP A 6 15.93 -4.28 15.69
C TRP A 6 15.31 -5.68 15.56
N ILE A 7 14.55 -6.13 16.57
CA ILE A 7 13.85 -7.42 16.53
C ILE A 7 12.84 -7.44 15.37
N ALA A 8 12.06 -6.38 15.20
CA ALA A 8 11.06 -6.28 14.15
C ALA A 8 11.69 -6.25 12.74
N LEU A 9 12.82 -5.57 12.56
CA LEU A 9 13.58 -5.59 11.30
C LEU A 9 14.20 -6.96 11.01
N CYS A 10 14.77 -7.62 12.03
CA CYS A 10 15.26 -8.99 11.88
C CYS A 10 14.14 -9.93 11.46
N PHE A 11 12.97 -9.84 12.09
CA PHE A 11 11.82 -10.69 11.77
C PHE A 11 11.33 -10.47 10.34
N SER A 12 11.21 -9.21 9.90
CA SER A 12 10.90 -8.86 8.50
C SER A 12 11.92 -9.44 7.52
N THR A 13 13.21 -9.32 7.84
CA THR A 13 14.29 -9.85 6.99
C THR A 13 14.22 -11.37 6.87
N VAL A 14 13.95 -12.07 7.97
CA VAL A 14 13.81 -13.54 8.00
C VAL A 14 12.63 -14.00 7.16
N LEU A 15 11.48 -13.32 7.25
CA LEU A 15 10.30 -13.60 6.41
C LEU A 15 10.64 -13.53 4.92
N VAL A 16 11.35 -12.49 4.49
CA VAL A 16 11.78 -12.34 3.09
C VAL A 16 12.73 -13.46 2.67
N LEU A 17 13.70 -13.83 3.51
CA LEU A 17 14.65 -14.90 3.21
C LEU A 17 13.98 -16.27 3.10
N ILE A 18 13.03 -16.57 3.99
CA ILE A 18 12.26 -17.83 3.94
C ILE A 18 11.40 -17.86 2.68
N SER A 19 10.70 -16.77 2.38
CA SER A 19 9.91 -16.62 1.16
C SER A 19 10.76 -16.86 -0.09
N LEU A 20 11.98 -16.31 -0.13
CA LEU A 20 12.91 -16.49 -1.25
C LEU A 20 13.42 -17.95 -1.34
N ALA A 21 13.74 -18.57 -0.20
CA ALA A 21 14.20 -19.95 -0.15
C ALA A 21 13.14 -20.92 -0.69
N ILE A 22 11.89 -20.76 -0.29
CA ILE A 22 10.77 -21.59 -0.79
C ILE A 22 10.59 -21.40 -2.29
N MET A 23 10.63 -20.15 -2.78
CA MET A 23 10.51 -19.86 -4.21
C MET A 23 11.63 -20.52 -5.05
N ILE A 24 12.86 -20.57 -4.53
CA ILE A 24 13.99 -21.25 -5.19
C ILE A 24 13.79 -22.77 -5.23
N VAL A 25 13.31 -23.36 -4.12
CA VAL A 25 13.10 -24.81 -3.99
C VAL A 25 11.92 -25.27 -4.85
N GLU A 26 10.79 -24.58 -4.79
CA GLU A 26 9.56 -24.93 -5.50
C GLU A 26 9.55 -24.47 -6.96
N ARG A 27 10.49 -23.60 -7.35
CA ARG A 27 10.59 -22.97 -8.69
C ARG A 27 9.32 -22.23 -9.13
N THR A 28 8.41 -21.95 -8.22
CA THR A 28 7.14 -21.27 -8.47
C THR A 28 6.83 -20.33 -7.31
N ILE A 29 6.00 -19.31 -7.56
CA ILE A 29 5.54 -18.40 -6.52
C ILE A 29 4.17 -18.90 -6.04
N THR A 30 4.19 -19.71 -4.98
CA THR A 30 2.98 -20.28 -4.37
C THR A 30 2.24 -19.23 -3.51
N ALA A 31 0.96 -19.46 -3.23
CA ALA A 31 0.15 -18.56 -2.42
C ALA A 31 0.74 -18.34 -1.01
N GLU A 32 1.41 -19.35 -0.47
CA GLU A 32 2.08 -19.29 0.82
C GLU A 32 3.26 -18.29 0.81
N VAL A 33 4.08 -18.33 -0.24
CA VAL A 33 5.18 -17.38 -0.46
C VAL A 33 4.65 -15.96 -0.58
N TRP A 34 3.56 -15.75 -1.32
CA TRP A 34 2.89 -14.44 -1.39
C TRP A 34 2.43 -13.93 -0.03
N ALA A 35 1.83 -14.80 0.80
CA ALA A 35 1.38 -14.43 2.13
C ALA A 35 2.55 -14.00 3.04
N MET A 36 3.67 -14.73 3.02
CA MET A 36 4.86 -14.37 3.80
C MET A 36 5.48 -13.04 3.34
N LEU A 37 5.53 -12.81 2.03
CA LEU A 37 6.11 -11.61 1.44
C LEU A 37 5.25 -10.37 1.72
N LEU A 38 3.92 -10.51 1.69
CA LEU A 38 2.96 -9.47 2.09
C LEU A 38 2.97 -9.21 3.60
N LEU A 39 3.36 -10.18 4.42
CA LEU A 39 3.46 -10.02 5.87
C LEU A 39 4.75 -9.30 6.31
N ALA A 40 5.83 -9.41 5.54
CA ALA A 40 7.12 -8.80 5.82
C ALA A 40 7.10 -7.28 6.14
N PRO A 41 6.31 -6.40 5.49
CA PRO A 41 6.26 -4.98 5.82
C PRO A 41 5.58 -4.66 7.15
N VAL A 42 4.75 -5.55 7.72
CA VAL A 42 4.00 -5.26 8.97
C VAL A 42 4.94 -5.02 10.18
N PRO A 43 5.89 -5.93 10.48
CA PRO A 43 6.90 -5.69 11.52
C PRO A 43 7.77 -4.47 11.22
N ALA A 44 8.16 -4.26 9.96
CA ALA A 44 9.00 -3.13 9.56
C ALA A 44 8.28 -1.79 9.78
N GLY A 45 7.00 -1.71 9.43
CA GLY A 45 6.15 -0.56 9.72
C GLY A 45 6.09 -0.26 11.22
N PHE A 46 5.85 -1.27 12.06
CA PHE A 46 5.83 -1.12 13.52
C PHE A 46 7.18 -0.63 14.08
N ALA A 47 8.30 -1.10 13.52
CA ALA A 47 9.63 -0.62 13.88
C ALA A 47 9.84 0.87 13.54
N LEU A 48 9.19 1.37 12.49
CA LEU A 48 9.25 2.78 12.10
C LEU A 48 8.38 3.65 13.01
N THR A 49 7.20 3.18 13.42
CA THR A 49 6.26 3.97 14.25
C THR A 49 6.72 4.12 15.71
N THR A 50 7.38 3.10 16.27
CA THR A 50 7.74 3.02 17.70
C THR A 50 8.80 4.04 18.15
N GLY A 51 9.39 4.81 17.23
CA GLY A 51 10.44 5.79 17.52
C GLY A 51 10.09 7.25 17.29
N LYS A 52 8.90 7.55 16.75
CA LYS A 52 8.35 8.90 16.76
C LYS A 52 7.71 9.08 18.13
N ASP A 53 8.46 9.66 19.07
CA ASP A 53 7.78 10.50 20.06
C ASP A 53 6.89 11.45 19.25
N LEU A 54 5.62 11.53 19.62
CA LEU A 54 4.63 12.39 19.00
C LEU A 54 5.06 13.85 19.21
N ASP A 55 6.07 14.31 18.48
CA ASP A 55 6.09 15.71 18.11
C ASP A 55 4.80 15.89 17.32
N THR A 56 3.84 16.51 17.99
CA THR A 56 2.59 17.00 17.40
C THR A 56 2.97 18.15 16.47
N GLU A 57 3.78 17.87 15.45
CA GLU A 57 3.58 18.54 14.18
C GLU A 57 2.26 17.98 13.72
N SER A 58 1.26 18.86 13.82
CA SER A 58 -0.12 18.69 13.35
C SER A 58 -0.17 17.61 12.29
N ASP A 59 -0.90 16.55 12.61
CA ASP A 59 -1.48 15.66 11.62
C ASP A 59 -2.16 16.59 10.61
N GLU A 60 -1.46 16.93 9.52
CA GLU A 60 -2.12 17.39 8.30
C GLU A 60 -2.91 16.16 7.86
N VAL A 61 -4.07 16.03 8.51
CA VAL A 61 -5.22 15.40 7.91
C VAL A 61 -5.31 16.08 6.57
N ILE A 62 -4.83 15.40 5.53
CA ILE A 62 -5.16 15.74 4.16
C ILE A 62 -6.67 15.56 4.13
N ASP A 63 -7.37 16.64 4.45
CA ASP A 63 -8.78 16.78 4.22
C ASP A 63 -8.89 16.66 2.71
N TRP A 64 -9.42 15.52 2.26
CA TRP A 64 -9.87 15.38 0.89
C TRP A 64 -11.12 16.24 0.79
N THR A 65 -10.92 17.56 0.79
CA THR A 65 -11.97 18.51 0.49
C THR A 65 -12.52 18.12 -0.87
N ASP A 66 -13.80 17.74 -0.88
CA ASP A 66 -14.58 17.44 -2.09
C ASP A 66 -14.72 18.66 -3.01
N GLU A 67 -14.14 19.80 -2.62
CA GLU A 67 -13.84 20.97 -3.43
C GLU A 67 -12.67 20.68 -4.39
N SER A 68 -12.83 19.61 -5.16
CA SER A 68 -12.29 19.65 -6.50
C SER A 68 -13.06 20.76 -7.19
N ASP A 69 -12.35 21.78 -7.67
CA ASP A 69 -12.82 22.65 -8.74
C ASP A 69 -13.07 21.77 -9.98
N PHE A 70 -14.11 20.92 -9.91
CA PHE A 70 -14.79 20.44 -11.09
C PHE A 70 -15.41 21.70 -11.67
N ASP A 71 -14.74 22.30 -12.64
CA ASP A 71 -15.33 23.23 -13.59
C ASP A 71 -16.65 22.63 -14.09
N ARG A 72 -17.76 22.93 -13.39
CA ARG A 72 -19.12 22.50 -13.76
C ARG A 72 -19.53 23.06 -15.12
N GLU A 73 -18.73 23.96 -15.67
CA GLU A 73 -18.91 24.54 -16.99
C GLU A 73 -18.38 23.64 -18.12
N LYS A 74 -17.57 22.62 -17.80
CA LYS A 74 -17.24 21.55 -18.74
C LYS A 74 -18.24 20.42 -18.58
N SER A 75 -19.50 20.70 -18.94
CA SER A 75 -20.50 19.66 -19.19
C SER A 75 -19.86 18.64 -20.13
N VAL A 76 -19.60 17.44 -19.63
CA VAL A 76 -19.28 16.30 -20.49
C VAL A 76 -20.43 16.18 -21.48
N GLY A 77 -20.15 16.44 -22.76
CA GLY A 77 -21.14 16.39 -23.84
C GLY A 77 -21.75 14.99 -23.92
N ASP A 78 -22.89 14.87 -24.61
CA ASP A 78 -23.57 13.59 -24.77
C ASP A 78 -22.57 12.53 -25.28
N PRO A 79 -22.39 11.39 -24.57
CA PRO A 79 -21.42 10.37 -24.96
C PRO A 79 -21.66 9.85 -26.39
N SER A 80 -22.91 9.91 -26.87
CA SER A 80 -23.25 9.55 -28.25
C SER A 80 -22.71 10.54 -29.28
N GLU A 81 -22.65 11.85 -28.96
CA GLU A 81 -22.03 12.88 -29.80
C GLU A 81 -20.50 12.87 -29.68
N ALA A 82 -19.96 12.41 -28.55
CA ALA A 82 -18.52 12.25 -28.32
C ALA A 82 -17.93 10.99 -28.96
N GLY A 83 -18.73 10.19 -29.67
CA GLY A 83 -18.29 8.98 -30.38
C GLY A 83 -17.96 7.80 -29.46
N PHE A 84 -18.42 7.84 -28.21
CA PHE A 84 -18.34 6.66 -27.33
C PHE A 84 -19.45 5.68 -27.73
N ASP A 85 -19.06 4.47 -28.11
CA ASP A 85 -19.99 3.39 -28.41
C ASP A 85 -20.62 2.88 -27.10
N VAL A 86 -21.92 3.13 -26.91
CA VAL A 86 -22.66 2.70 -25.72
C VAL A 86 -23.16 1.28 -25.96
N PRO A 87 -22.67 0.27 -25.22
CA PRO A 87 -23.13 -1.11 -25.44
C PRO A 87 -24.61 -1.22 -25.12
N VAL A 88 -25.38 -1.69 -26.11
CA VAL A 88 -26.81 -2.01 -25.95
C VAL A 88 -26.93 -3.47 -25.50
N LEU A 89 -27.63 -3.71 -24.39
CA LEU A 89 -27.94 -5.05 -23.88
C LEU A 89 -29.13 -5.67 -24.60
#